data_AF-A0A3D9IQX7-F1
#
_entry.id   AF-A0A3D9IQX7-F1
#
_cell.length_a   1.000
_cell.length_b   1.000
_cell.length_c   1.000
_cell.angle_alpha   90.00
_cell.angle_beta   90.00
_cell.angle_gamma   90.00
#
_symmetry.space_group_name_H-M   'P 1'
#
loop_
_entity.id
_entity.type
_entity.pdbx_description
1 polymer ?
#
loop_
_entity_poly.entity_id
_entity_poly.type
_entity_poly.pdbx_seq_one_letter_code
_entity_poly.pdbx_strand_id
1 'polypeptide(L)'
;MVDRFDQDERDRNERYDRYDRNDRRERSDRNERSNKPDPNVRGDDAYRKELEELQKVDFALVELTLYLDTHPTDMQAVQQFNQLAQRRQQLANEFEMKYGPLLQFGHSFSRFPWQWADSPWPWQV
;
A
#
# COMPACT_ATOMS: atom_id res chain seq x y z
N MET A 1 -32.78 -62.32 5.92
CA MET A 1 -31.35 -62.57 6.22
C MET A 1 -30.61 -61.64 5.27
N VAL A 2 -30.24 -60.43 5.71
CA VAL A 2 -29.66 -59.41 4.83
C VAL A 2 -28.15 -59.56 4.93
N ASP A 3 -27.50 -59.73 3.78
CA ASP A 3 -26.08 -60.07 3.66
C ASP A 3 -25.18 -59.03 4.32
N ARG A 4 -24.24 -59.52 5.13
CA ARG A 4 -23.22 -58.73 5.86
C ARG A 4 -22.33 -57.90 4.92
N PHE A 5 -22.30 -58.26 3.63
CA PHE A 5 -21.53 -57.60 2.58
C PHE A 5 -22.14 -56.25 2.14
N ASP A 6 -23.45 -56.05 2.27
CA ASP A 6 -24.12 -54.80 1.87
C ASP A 6 -23.91 -53.64 2.88
N GLN A 7 -23.68 -53.95 4.15
CA GLN A 7 -23.44 -52.94 5.19
C GLN A 7 -22.02 -52.37 5.09
N ASP A 8 -21.03 -53.21 4.78
CA ASP A 8 -19.64 -52.78 4.60
C ASP A 8 -19.45 -51.86 3.37
N GLU A 9 -20.23 -52.05 2.29
CA GLU A 9 -20.19 -51.17 1.13
C GLU A 9 -20.83 -49.80 1.40
N ARG A 10 -21.95 -49.76 2.15
CA ARG A 10 -22.57 -48.49 2.57
C ARG A 10 -21.66 -47.69 3.48
N ASP A 11 -21.02 -48.34 4.45
CA ASP A 11 -20.06 -47.69 5.36
C ASP A 11 -18.81 -47.17 4.63
N ARG A 12 -18.34 -47.89 3.59
CA ARG A 12 -17.26 -47.39 2.71
C ARG A 12 -17.72 -46.20 1.89
N ASN A 13 -18.91 -46.24 1.31
CA ASN A 13 -19.44 -45.15 0.49
C ASN A 13 -19.65 -43.88 1.33
N GLU A 14 -20.16 -44.01 2.55
CA GLU A 14 -20.30 -42.88 3.49
C GLU A 14 -18.94 -42.29 3.91
N ARG A 15 -17.91 -43.13 4.04
CA ARG A 15 -16.54 -42.66 4.27
C ARG A 15 -16.04 -41.85 3.07
N TYR A 16 -16.22 -42.35 1.84
CA TYR A 16 -15.81 -41.65 0.61
C TYR A 16 -16.52 -40.30 0.45
N ASP A 17 -17.83 -40.24 0.70
CA ASP A 17 -18.61 -39.00 0.64
C ASP A 17 -18.18 -37.99 1.71
N ARG A 18 -17.80 -38.48 2.90
CA ARG A 18 -17.26 -37.63 3.97
C ARG A 18 -15.87 -37.09 3.61
N TYR A 19 -15.02 -37.85 2.91
CA TYR A 19 -13.73 -37.38 2.42
C TYR A 19 -13.88 -36.29 1.34
N ASP A 20 -14.76 -36.46 0.35
CA ASP A 20 -14.99 -35.45 -0.69
C ASP A 20 -15.59 -34.15 -0.11
N ARG A 21 -16.53 -34.28 0.84
CA ARG A 21 -17.13 -33.12 1.51
C ARG A 21 -16.13 -32.35 2.39
N ASN A 22 -15.20 -33.05 3.03
CA ASN A 22 -14.11 -32.42 3.80
C ASN A 22 -13.08 -31.77 2.88
N ASP A 23 -12.69 -32.41 1.77
CA ASP A 23 -11.74 -31.84 0.81
C ASP A 23 -12.31 -30.57 0.14
N ARG A 24 -13.61 -30.54 -0.19
CA ARG A 24 -14.27 -29.32 -0.69
C ARG A 24 -14.27 -28.18 0.34
N ARG A 25 -14.52 -28.48 1.62
CA ARG A 25 -14.48 -27.49 2.70
C ARG A 25 -13.07 -26.97 2.93
N GLU A 26 -12.07 -27.85 2.94
CA GLU A 26 -10.66 -27.45 3.06
C GLU A 26 -10.19 -26.62 1.86
N ARG A 27 -10.66 -26.93 0.65
CA ARG A 27 -10.41 -26.11 -0.55
C ARG A 27 -11.08 -24.75 -0.47
N SER A 28 -12.32 -24.67 0.00
CA SER A 28 -13.03 -23.40 0.25
C SER A 28 -12.33 -22.56 1.33
N ASP A 29 -11.91 -23.16 2.44
CA ASP A 29 -11.18 -22.49 3.52
C ASP A 29 -9.78 -22.03 3.07
N ARG A 30 -9.10 -22.82 2.22
CA ARG A 30 -7.85 -22.38 1.58
C ARG A 30 -8.09 -21.23 0.63
N ASN A 31 -9.14 -21.28 -0.19
CA ASN A 31 -9.45 -20.22 -1.14
C ASN A 31 -9.86 -18.92 -0.43
N GLU A 32 -10.54 -19.00 0.72
CA GLU A 32 -10.81 -17.85 1.59
C GLU A 32 -9.55 -17.30 2.27
N ARG A 33 -8.59 -18.15 2.67
CA ARG A 33 -7.29 -17.70 3.21
C ARG A 33 -6.44 -17.01 2.14
N SER A 34 -6.49 -17.48 0.89
CA SER A 34 -5.79 -16.86 -0.25
C SER A 34 -6.38 -15.50 -0.64
N ASN A 35 -7.65 -15.25 -0.31
CA ASN A 35 -8.35 -14.01 -0.66
C ASN A 35 -8.42 -13.00 0.49
N LYS A 36 -7.72 -13.25 1.60
CA LYS A 36 -7.54 -12.25 2.65
C LYS A 36 -6.52 -11.22 2.14
N PRO A 37 -6.86 -9.92 2.12
CA PRO A 37 -5.89 -8.90 1.76
C PRO A 37 -4.71 -9.04 2.73
N ASP A 38 -3.51 -9.18 2.17
CA ASP A 38 -2.29 -9.25 2.95
C ASP A 38 -2.18 -7.95 3.79
N PRO A 39 -2.09 -8.01 5.12
CA PRO A 39 -1.93 -6.82 5.96
C PRO A 39 -0.62 -6.07 5.69
N ASN A 40 0.25 -6.63 4.85
CA ASN A 40 1.54 -6.10 4.46
C ASN A 40 1.63 -5.80 2.95
N VAL A 41 0.53 -5.43 2.28
CA VAL A 41 0.60 -4.77 0.95
C VAL A 41 1.16 -3.35 1.15
N ARG A 42 2.45 -3.27 1.45
CA ARG A 42 3.23 -2.02 1.51
C ARG A 42 3.44 -1.50 0.09
N GLY A 43 2.36 -0.96 -0.47
CA GLY A 43 2.22 -0.52 -1.85
C GLY A 43 0.77 -0.18 -2.18
N ASP A 44 0.00 0.29 -1.19
CA ASP A 44 -1.39 0.67 -1.36
C ASP A 44 -1.52 1.73 -2.48
N ASP A 45 -2.55 1.63 -3.32
CA ASP A 45 -2.85 2.62 -4.36
C ASP A 45 -2.94 4.05 -3.78
N ALA A 46 -3.35 4.15 -2.51
CA ALA A 46 -3.36 5.40 -1.75
C ALA A 46 -1.95 5.98 -1.53
N TYR A 47 -0.98 5.15 -1.13
CA TYR A 47 0.42 5.57 -0.95
C TYR A 47 0.97 6.13 -2.26
N ARG A 48 0.76 5.40 -3.36
CA ARG A 48 1.24 5.78 -4.70
C ARG A 48 0.65 7.12 -5.13
N LYS A 49 -0.67 7.29 -4.95
CA LYS A 49 -1.38 8.50 -5.30
C LYS A 49 -0.92 9.71 -4.48
N GLU A 50 -0.75 9.54 -3.17
CA GLU A 50 -0.30 10.63 -2.30
C GLU A 50 1.16 11.02 -2.60
N LEU A 51 2.02 10.04 -2.89
CA LEU A 51 3.40 10.30 -3.33
C LEU A 51 3.44 11.00 -4.70
N GLU A 52 2.62 10.56 -5.65
CA GLU A 52 2.51 11.16 -6.98
C GLU A 52 2.08 12.63 -6.91
N GLU A 53 1.11 12.96 -6.04
CA GLU A 53 0.69 14.35 -5.82
C GLU A 53 1.83 15.21 -5.28
N LEU A 54 2.64 14.68 -4.35
CA LEU A 54 3.82 15.40 -3.86
C LEU A 54 4.84 15.64 -4.98
N GLN A 55 5.11 14.60 -5.79
CA GLN A 55 6.03 14.69 -6.93
C GLN A 55 5.58 15.71 -7.99
N LYS A 56 4.27 15.81 -8.26
CA LYS A 56 3.72 16.83 -9.17
C LYS A 56 4.01 18.25 -8.67
N VAL A 57 3.83 18.48 -7.38
CA VAL A 57 4.10 19.79 -6.77
C VAL A 57 5.61 20.09 -6.79
N ASP A 58 6.45 19.09 -6.48
CA ASP A 58 7.91 19.23 -6.55
C ASP A 58 8.37 19.58 -7.97
N PHE A 59 7.81 18.93 -8.99
CA PHE A 59 8.08 19.26 -10.39
C PHE A 59 7.69 20.70 -10.73
N ALA A 60 6.48 21.12 -10.37
CA ALA A 60 6.00 22.48 -10.63
C ALA A 60 6.86 23.55 -9.94
N LEU A 61 7.37 23.28 -8.73
CA LEU A 61 8.28 24.18 -8.01
C LEU A 61 9.63 24.33 -8.71
N VAL A 62 10.19 23.24 -9.23
CA VAL A 62 11.43 23.26 -10.01
C VAL A 62 11.24 24.07 -11.30
N GLU A 63 10.16 23.79 -12.04
CA GLU A 63 9.86 24.52 -13.28
C GLU A 63 9.63 26.02 -13.04
N LEU A 64 8.90 26.39 -11.98
CA LEU A 64 8.69 27.80 -11.63
C LEU A 64 10.00 28.50 -11.22
N THR A 65 10.90 27.78 -10.55
CA THR A 65 12.22 28.32 -10.19
C THR A 65 13.00 28.63 -11.46
N LEU A 66 13.06 27.68 -12.41
CA LEU A 66 13.74 27.87 -13.69
C LEU A 66 13.10 29.00 -14.52
N TYR A 67 11.78 29.13 -14.49
CA TYR A 67 11.08 30.25 -15.13
C TYR A 67 11.46 31.59 -14.49
N LEU A 68 11.44 31.68 -13.16
CA LEU A 68 11.77 32.89 -12.40
C LEU A 68 13.23 33.33 -12.57
N ASP A 69 14.16 32.41 -12.80
CA ASP A 69 15.55 32.74 -13.15
C ASP A 69 15.65 33.62 -14.41
N THR A 70 14.67 33.48 -15.32
CA THR A 70 14.58 34.29 -16.54
C THR A 70 13.61 35.47 -16.44
N HIS A 71 12.63 35.41 -15.54
CA HIS A 71 11.57 36.43 -15.36
C HIS A 71 11.42 36.85 -13.88
N PRO A 72 12.42 37.49 -13.26
CA PRO A 72 12.44 37.76 -11.81
C PRO A 72 11.41 38.80 -11.33
N THR A 73 10.86 39.61 -12.25
CA THR A 73 9.87 40.64 -11.94
C THR A 73 8.42 40.15 -12.08
N ASP A 74 8.20 38.89 -12.45
CA ASP A 74 6.87 38.31 -12.58
C ASP A 74 6.29 37.99 -11.20
N MET A 75 5.55 38.94 -10.64
CA MET A 75 4.88 38.78 -9.35
C MET A 75 3.90 37.61 -9.29
N GLN A 76 3.23 37.28 -10.41
CA GLN A 76 2.27 36.18 -10.43
C GLN A 76 2.97 34.83 -10.31
N ALA A 77 4.11 34.67 -10.98
CA ALA A 77 4.94 33.47 -10.85
C ALA A 77 5.50 33.31 -9.41
N VAL A 78 5.96 34.40 -8.79
CA VAL A 78 6.42 34.38 -7.38
C VAL A 78 5.29 33.99 -6.43
N GLN A 79 4.09 34.52 -6.63
CA GLN A 79 2.93 34.17 -5.80
C GLN A 79 2.57 32.68 -5.94
N GLN A 80 2.55 32.16 -7.17
CA GLN A 80 2.31 30.73 -7.43
C GLN A 80 3.37 29.85 -6.78
N PHE A 81 4.64 30.23 -6.88
CA PHE A 81 5.74 29.52 -6.23
C PHE A 81 5.52 29.41 -4.72
N ASN A 82 5.21 30.53 -4.06
CA ASN A 82 4.96 30.55 -2.61
C ASN A 82 3.76 29.70 -2.20
N GLN A 83 2.68 29.72 -3.00
CA GLN A 83 1.49 28.89 -2.77
C GLN A 83 1.82 27.41 -2.89
N LEU A 84 2.55 27.02 -3.94
CA LEU A 84 2.97 25.63 -4.14
C LEU A 84 3.97 25.17 -3.07
N ALA A 85 4.87 26.04 -2.62
CA ALA A 85 5.83 25.72 -1.56
C ALA A 85 5.11 25.42 -0.24
N GLN A 86 4.10 26.22 0.11
CA GLN A 86 3.23 25.95 1.26
C GLN A 86 2.45 24.64 1.09
N ARG A 87 1.91 24.39 -0.11
CA ARG A 87 1.15 23.17 -0.39
C ARG A 87 2.03 21.92 -0.28
N ARG A 88 3.25 21.97 -0.81
CA ARG A 88 4.25 20.90 -0.69
C ARG A 88 4.51 20.57 0.77
N GLN A 89 4.72 21.58 1.62
CA GLN A 89 4.98 21.38 3.04
C GLN A 89 3.81 20.67 3.74
N GLN A 90 2.57 21.04 3.41
CA GLN A 90 1.38 20.37 3.95
C GLN A 90 1.31 18.90 3.51
N LEU A 91 1.48 18.63 2.22
CA LEU A 91 1.45 17.27 1.67
C LEU A 91 2.55 16.40 2.27
N ALA A 92 3.77 16.92 2.39
CA ALA A 92 4.88 16.21 3.02
C ALA A 92 4.59 15.88 4.49
N ASN A 93 4.05 16.83 5.25
CA ASN A 93 3.66 16.59 6.65
C ASN A 93 2.56 15.51 6.77
N GLU A 94 1.52 15.58 5.93
CA GLU A 94 0.44 14.58 5.92
C GLU A 94 0.97 13.19 5.55
N PHE A 95 1.88 13.12 4.57
CA PHE A 95 2.54 11.90 4.16
C PHE A 95 3.40 11.33 5.30
N GLU A 96 4.18 12.17 5.97
CA GLU A 96 5.03 11.77 7.08
C GLU A 96 4.23 11.21 8.27
N MET A 97 3.07 11.80 8.56
CA MET A 97 2.18 11.30 9.62
C MET A 97 1.63 9.91 9.34
N LYS A 98 1.39 9.56 8.07
CA LYS A 98 0.80 8.28 7.66
C LYS A 98 1.84 7.19 7.47
N TYR A 99 2.93 7.52 6.77
CA TYR A 99 3.87 6.52 6.24
C TYR A 99 5.24 6.56 6.92
N GLY A 100 5.51 7.58 7.74
CA GLY A 100 6.80 7.76 8.42
C GLY A 100 7.70 8.77 7.72
N PRO A 101 8.94 8.93 8.21
CA PRO A 101 9.80 10.06 7.83
C PRO A 101 10.17 10.03 6.33
N LEU A 102 10.03 11.19 5.66
CA LEU A 102 10.24 11.33 4.22
C LEU A 102 11.64 11.89 3.90
N LEU A 103 12.15 12.83 4.70
CA LEU A 103 13.41 13.52 4.48
C LEU A 103 14.48 13.12 5.50
N GLN A 104 15.59 12.59 4.98
CA GLN A 104 16.76 12.17 5.76
C GLN A 104 17.46 13.39 6.39
N PHE A 105 18.49 13.15 7.21
CA PHE A 105 19.33 14.21 7.81
C PHE A 105 18.62 15.16 8.79
N GLY A 106 17.61 14.66 9.51
CA GLY A 106 16.96 15.42 10.59
C GLY A 106 15.90 16.42 10.11
N HIS A 107 15.54 16.38 8.83
CA HIS A 107 14.42 17.15 8.29
C HIS A 107 13.06 16.56 8.69
N SER A 108 12.99 15.25 8.96
CA SER A 108 11.81 14.57 9.50
C SER A 108 12.12 13.86 10.82
N PHE A 109 11.16 13.83 11.74
CA PHE A 109 11.31 13.15 13.03
C PHE A 109 11.04 11.65 12.89
N SER A 110 12.01 10.80 13.27
CA SER A 110 11.79 9.36 13.38
C SER A 110 11.14 9.02 14.71
N ARG A 111 10.13 8.14 14.71
CA ARG A 111 9.62 7.52 15.94
C ARG A 111 10.55 6.37 16.37
N PHE A 112 10.28 5.85 17.57
CA PHE A 112 10.88 4.61 18.08
C PHE A 112 9.91 3.43 17.87
N PRO A 113 10.35 2.27 17.36
CA PRO A 113 11.71 1.93 16.88
C PRO A 113 12.08 2.64 15.55
N TRP A 114 13.36 2.64 15.19
CA TRP A 114 13.92 3.32 14.01
C TRP A 114 13.13 3.00 12.72
N GLN A 115 12.33 3.96 12.25
CA GLN A 115 11.33 3.72 11.19
C GLN A 115 11.90 3.75 9.77
N TRP A 116 13.10 4.30 9.58
CA TRP A 116 13.75 4.35 8.26
C TRP A 116 14.09 2.98 7.66
N ALA A 117 14.16 1.94 8.50
CA ALA A 117 14.35 0.57 8.03
C ALA A 117 13.07 -0.06 7.45
N ASP A 118 11.89 0.53 7.74
CA ASP A 118 10.58 -0.02 7.41
C ASP A 118 9.91 0.64 6.20
N SER A 119 10.42 1.79 5.74
CA SER A 119 9.89 2.47 4.56
C SER A 119 10.15 1.66 3.28
N PRO A 120 9.13 1.43 2.43
CA PRO A 120 9.35 0.77 1.16
C PRO A 120 10.32 1.61 0.33
N TRP A 121 11.40 1.00 -0.13
CA TRP A 121 12.36 1.67 -0.97
C TRP A 121 11.69 2.11 -2.27
N PRO A 122 12.13 3.21 -2.90
CA PRO A 122 11.49 3.74 -4.11
C PRO A 122 11.41 2.75 -5.28
N TRP A 123 12.28 1.73 -5.31
CA TRP A 123 12.30 0.65 -6.31
C TRP A 123 11.47 -0.58 -5.91
N GLN A 124 10.93 -0.64 -4.69
CA GLN A 124 9.99 -1.69 -4.27
C GLN A 124 8.56 -1.38 -4.72
N VAL A 125 8.34 -0.21 -5.32
CA VAL A 125 7.06 0.28 -5.83
C VAL A 125 7.01 0.15 -7.36
#